data_AF-A0AB72V7R8-F1
#
_entry.id   AF-A0AB72V7R8-F1
#
_cell.length_a   1.000
_cell.length_b   1.000
_cell.length_c   1.000
_cell.angle_alpha   90.00
_cell.angle_beta   90.00
_cell.angle_gamma   90.00
#
_symmetry.space_group_name_H-M   'P 1'
#
loop_
_entity.id
_entity.type
_entity.pdbx_description
1 polymer ?
#
loop_
_entity_poly.entity_id
_entity_poly.type
_entity_poly.pdbx_seq_one_letter_code
_entity_poly.pdbx_strand_id
1 'polypeptide(L)'
;MSTSFESIPGVTISARKALSTAGFKDLESLAGTNYEEVAGLSGIGARTLERLQAALMERGLSFGGEVPEAEQRTATWTALDSAAPEATETTESPEHFIQNLDSPRRITHGQLLLEIFNRATGQKPFVAGSSIVGYGRVHYRYATGREGITIRVGLVPERQRFHFMD
;
A
#
# COMPACT_ATOMS: atom_id res chain seq x y z
N MET A 1 -21.69 26.90 -4.17
CA MET A 1 -21.85 25.62 -4.91
C MET A 1 -21.83 24.51 -3.87
N SER A 2 -22.72 23.54 -3.99
CA SER A 2 -22.82 22.40 -3.07
C SER A 2 -21.97 21.24 -3.60
N THR A 3 -21.22 20.58 -2.71
CA THR A 3 -20.33 19.47 -3.06
C THR A 3 -20.88 18.18 -2.52
N SER A 4 -21.24 17.29 -3.44
CA SER A 4 -21.67 15.96 -3.08
C SER A 4 -20.52 15.18 -2.41
N PHE A 5 -20.84 14.44 -1.35
CA PHE A 5 -19.89 13.49 -0.75
C PHE A 5 -19.42 12.41 -1.72
N GLU A 6 -20.16 12.19 -2.81
CA GLU A 6 -19.80 11.22 -3.84
C GLU A 6 -18.59 11.65 -4.68
N SER A 7 -18.37 12.95 -4.84
CA SER A 7 -17.23 13.47 -5.59
C SER A 7 -15.93 13.47 -4.79
N ILE A 8 -15.96 13.10 -3.50
CA ILE A 8 -14.79 13.07 -2.62
C ILE A 8 -14.19 11.65 -2.64
N PRO A 9 -12.98 11.45 -3.22
CA PRO A 9 -12.37 10.14 -3.34
C PRO A 9 -12.14 9.48 -1.98
N GLY A 10 -12.55 8.22 -1.82
CA GLY A 10 -12.30 7.44 -0.60
C GLY A 10 -13.26 7.70 0.56
N VAL A 11 -14.31 8.50 0.36
CA VAL A 11 -15.50 8.53 1.24
C VAL A 11 -16.39 7.34 0.90
N THR A 12 -16.53 6.40 1.84
CA THR A 12 -17.25 5.13 1.63
C THR A 12 -18.76 5.31 1.56
N ILE A 13 -19.48 4.38 0.92
CA ILE A 13 -20.95 4.37 0.84
C ILE A 13 -21.58 4.40 2.24
N SER A 14 -21.02 3.63 3.18
CA SER A 14 -21.48 3.59 4.57
C SER A 14 -21.37 4.98 5.23
N ALA A 15 -20.25 5.67 5.05
CA ALA A 15 -20.06 7.01 5.60
C ALA A 15 -21.01 8.04 4.96
N ARG A 16 -21.23 7.98 3.65
CA ARG A 16 -22.22 8.87 2.98
C ARG A 16 -23.62 8.68 3.53
N LYS A 17 -24.01 7.42 3.75
CA LYS A 17 -25.31 7.08 4.33
C LYS A 17 -25.41 7.60 5.77
N ALA A 18 -24.36 7.44 6.57
CA ALA A 18 -24.31 7.97 7.92
C ALA A 18 -24.46 9.50 7.95
N LEU A 19 -23.72 10.22 7.10
CA LEU A 19 -23.81 11.68 6.95
C LEU A 19 -25.22 12.14 6.54
N SER A 20 -25.80 11.49 5.54
CA SER A 20 -27.17 11.78 5.09
C SER A 20 -28.21 11.49 6.18
N THR A 21 -28.01 10.45 6.97
CA THR A 21 -28.91 10.08 8.09
C THR A 21 -28.81 11.10 9.23
N ALA A 22 -27.62 11.64 9.47
CA ALA A 22 -27.36 12.72 10.41
C ALA A 22 -27.82 14.11 9.89
N GLY A 23 -28.37 14.20 8.67
CA GLY A 23 -28.94 15.42 8.12
C GLY A 23 -27.98 16.28 7.31
N PHE A 24 -26.72 15.86 7.14
CA PHE A 24 -25.75 16.55 6.29
C PHE A 24 -26.02 16.24 4.82
N LYS A 25 -26.25 17.28 4.03
CA LYS A 25 -26.65 17.17 2.62
C LYS A 25 -25.45 17.19 1.67
N ASP A 26 -24.41 17.91 2.06
CA ASP A 26 -23.22 18.17 1.26
C ASP A 26 -22.02 18.52 2.15
N LEU A 27 -20.85 18.65 1.53
CA LEU A 27 -19.62 18.99 2.23
C LEU A 27 -19.74 20.31 2.99
N GLU A 28 -20.34 21.33 2.38
CA GLU A 28 -20.48 22.65 2.98
C GLU A 28 -21.37 22.63 4.24
N SER A 29 -22.35 21.74 4.32
CA SER A 29 -23.17 21.54 5.52
C SER A 29 -22.40 21.03 6.74
N LEU A 30 -21.17 20.52 6.56
CA LEU A 30 -20.27 20.12 7.63
C LEU A 30 -19.38 21.26 8.15
N ALA A 31 -19.31 22.39 7.43
CA ALA A 31 -18.45 23.50 7.81
C ALA A 31 -18.90 24.11 9.15
N GLY A 32 -17.97 24.20 10.10
CA GLY A 32 -18.24 24.69 11.46
C GLY A 32 -18.94 23.70 12.39
N THR A 33 -19.39 22.53 11.91
CA THR A 33 -19.89 21.44 12.76
C THR A 33 -18.77 20.87 13.61
N ASN A 34 -19.06 20.49 14.86
CA ASN A 34 -18.06 19.94 15.76
C ASN A 34 -17.51 18.61 15.20
N TYR A 35 -16.19 18.51 15.06
CA TYR A 35 -15.51 17.32 14.57
C TYR A 35 -15.91 16.05 15.34
N GLU A 36 -15.99 16.12 16.68
CA GLU A 36 -16.31 14.97 17.54
C GLU A 36 -17.74 14.45 17.33
N GLU A 37 -18.67 15.34 16.99
CA GLU A 37 -20.06 14.97 16.69
C GLU A 37 -20.14 14.12 15.43
N VAL A 38 -19.39 14.50 14.39
CA VAL A 38 -19.31 13.75 13.14
C VAL A 38 -18.48 12.47 13.32
N ALA A 39 -17.44 12.50 14.15
CA ALA A 39 -16.61 11.35 14.48
C ALA A 39 -17.37 10.26 15.26
N GLY A 40 -18.36 10.64 16.06
CA GLY A 40 -19.23 9.72 16.78
C GLY A 40 -20.24 8.96 15.91
N LEU A 41 -20.40 9.34 14.63
CA LEU A 41 -21.35 8.68 13.73
C LEU A 41 -20.89 7.29 13.32
N SER A 42 -21.75 6.30 13.52
CA SER A 42 -21.50 4.92 13.11
C SER A 42 -21.25 4.82 11.61
N GLY A 43 -20.11 4.23 11.23
CA GLY A 43 -19.69 4.09 9.83
C GLY A 43 -18.77 5.20 9.32
N ILE A 44 -18.45 6.20 10.15
CA ILE A 44 -17.45 7.22 9.86
C ILE A 44 -16.17 6.91 10.64
N GLY A 45 -15.10 6.57 9.92
CA GLY A 45 -13.78 6.37 10.52
C GLY A 45 -12.87 7.58 10.32
N ALA A 46 -11.73 7.63 11.03
CA ALA A 46 -10.74 8.70 10.96
C ALA A 46 -10.34 9.07 9.51
N ARG A 47 -10.09 8.06 8.66
CA ARG A 47 -9.74 8.27 7.25
C ARG A 47 -10.83 8.95 6.41
N THR A 48 -12.09 8.86 6.82
CA THR A 48 -13.19 9.57 6.15
C THR A 48 -13.23 11.01 6.64
N LEU A 49 -13.08 11.24 7.95
CA LEU A 49 -13.04 12.58 8.53
C LEU A 49 -11.88 13.41 7.99
N GLU A 50 -10.68 12.82 7.91
CA GLU A 50 -9.50 13.45 7.31
C GLU A 50 -9.76 13.90 5.87
N ARG A 51 -10.46 13.09 5.06
CA ARG A 51 -10.83 13.42 3.68
C ARG A 51 -11.86 14.53 3.60
N LEU A 52 -12.87 14.50 4.47
CA LEU A 52 -13.89 15.54 4.54
C LEU A 52 -13.26 16.87 4.98
N GLN A 53 -12.38 16.84 5.99
CA GLN A 53 -11.65 18.00 6.46
C GLN A 53 -10.71 18.56 5.37
N ALA A 54 -9.99 17.71 4.64
CA ALA A 54 -9.15 18.15 3.52
C ALA A 54 -9.99 18.80 2.40
N ALA A 55 -11.11 18.18 2.04
CA ALA A 55 -12.01 18.73 1.02
C ALA A 55 -12.67 20.06 1.48
N LEU A 56 -12.94 20.22 2.77
CA LEU A 56 -13.38 21.50 3.36
C LEU A 56 -12.26 22.55 3.24
N MET A 57 -11.03 22.20 3.59
CA MET A 57 -9.87 23.10 3.53
C MET A 57 -9.55 23.57 2.11
N GLU A 58 -9.69 22.72 1.09
CA GLU A 58 -9.57 23.10 -0.33
C GLU A 58 -10.56 24.22 -0.74
N ARG A 59 -11.66 24.35 0.02
CA ARG A 59 -12.70 25.36 -0.17
C ARG A 59 -12.58 26.54 0.80
N GLY A 60 -11.52 26.59 1.61
CA GLY A 60 -11.34 27.58 2.66
C GLY A 60 -12.30 27.41 3.84
N LEU A 61 -12.86 26.21 4.02
CA LEU A 61 -13.75 25.83 5.12
C LEU A 61 -13.04 24.83 6.05
N SER A 62 -13.62 24.57 7.22
CA SER A 62 -13.14 23.54 8.14
C SER A 62 -14.28 23.02 9.01
N PHE A 63 -14.10 21.86 9.63
CA PHE A 63 -14.86 21.52 10.83
C PHE A 63 -14.62 22.55 11.94
N GLY A 64 -15.58 22.64 12.86
CA GLY A 64 -15.45 23.36 14.12
C GLY A 64 -14.94 22.46 15.25
N GLY A 65 -14.57 23.08 16.38
CA GLY A 65 -14.01 22.38 17.52
C GLY A 65 -12.52 22.06 17.36
N GLU A 66 -12.04 21.10 18.16
CA GLU A 66 -10.67 20.59 18.06
C GLU A 66 -10.60 19.57 16.92
N VAL A 67 -10.05 19.99 15.78
CA VAL A 67 -9.83 19.10 14.64
C VAL A 67 -8.43 18.51 14.78
N PRO A 68 -8.28 17.20 15.02
CA PRO A 68 -6.96 16.60 15.11
C PRO A 68 -6.23 16.79 13.79
N GLU A 69 -4.96 17.18 13.87
CA GLU A 69 -4.10 17.26 12.70
C GLU A 69 -4.04 15.88 12.04
N ALA A 70 -4.16 15.84 10.71
CA ALA A 70 -4.10 14.58 9.97
C ALA A 70 -2.73 13.92 10.24
N GLU A 71 -2.74 12.85 11.04
CA GLU A 71 -1.51 12.16 11.41
C GLU A 71 -0.85 11.63 10.13
N GLN A 72 0.39 12.05 9.88
CA GLN A 72 1.16 11.59 8.73
C GLN A 72 1.52 10.12 8.93
N ARG A 73 0.67 9.24 8.41
CA ARG A 73 0.82 7.79 8.52
C ARG A 73 1.56 7.24 7.30
N THR A 74 2.81 7.66 7.14
CA THR A 74 3.68 7.17 6.05
C THR A 74 4.31 5.85 6.47
N ALA A 75 4.30 4.87 5.56
CA ALA A 75 5.11 3.67 5.74
C ALA A 75 6.56 3.99 5.40
N THR A 76 7.49 3.63 6.27
CA THR A 76 8.92 3.72 5.98
C THR A 76 9.42 2.43 5.36
N TRP A 77 10.23 2.56 4.31
CA TRP A 77 10.88 1.45 3.61
C TRP A 77 12.38 1.69 3.64
N THR A 78 13.10 0.84 4.35
CA THR A 78 14.57 0.96 4.47
C THR A 78 15.22 -0.20 3.73
N ALA A 79 16.04 0.10 2.73
CA ALA A 79 16.84 -0.92 2.06
C ALA A 79 17.81 -1.58 3.06
N LEU A 80 17.87 -2.91 3.01
CA LEU A 80 18.78 -3.69 3.85
C LEU A 80 19.95 -4.18 3.00
N ASP A 81 21.16 -3.93 3.50
CA ASP A 81 22.40 -4.41 2.90
C ASP A 81 22.54 -5.92 3.19
N SER A 82 21.88 -6.72 2.36
CA SER A 82 22.15 -8.11 1.97
C SER A 82 22.45 -9.21 3.02
N ALA A 83 22.32 -8.98 4.34
CA ALA A 83 22.74 -9.97 5.35
C ALA A 83 21.67 -10.35 6.41
N ALA A 84 20.40 -9.99 6.24
CA ALA A 84 19.36 -10.34 7.22
C ALA A 84 18.84 -11.78 7.00
N PRO A 85 19.01 -12.72 7.96
CA PRO A 85 18.57 -14.09 7.84
C PRO A 85 17.11 -14.20 8.31
N GLU A 86 16.14 -13.69 7.54
CA GLU A 86 14.72 -13.89 7.86
C GLU A 86 14.04 -14.85 6.87
N ALA A 87 13.92 -16.09 7.33
CA ALA A 87 12.92 -17.16 7.11
C ALA A 87 12.32 -17.42 5.71
N THR A 88 12.74 -16.75 4.65
CA THR A 88 12.15 -16.91 3.31
C THR A 88 13.15 -17.32 2.25
N GLU A 89 14.46 -17.19 2.48
CA GLU A 89 15.47 -17.67 1.52
C GLU A 89 15.65 -19.18 1.64
N THR A 90 15.42 -19.87 0.53
CA THR A 90 15.68 -21.30 0.39
C THR A 90 17.16 -21.51 0.00
N THR A 91 17.71 -22.67 0.31
CA THR A 91 19.08 -23.06 -0.09
C THR A 91 19.22 -23.36 -1.60
N GLU A 92 18.12 -23.35 -2.35
CA GLU A 92 18.09 -23.59 -3.78
C GLU A 92 18.66 -22.40 -4.56
N SER A 93 19.49 -22.66 -5.56
CA SER A 93 19.98 -21.61 -6.44
C SER A 93 18.90 -21.17 -7.44
N PRO A 94 18.79 -19.88 -7.77
CA PRO A 94 17.85 -19.38 -8.77
C PRO A 94 17.97 -20.08 -10.13
N GLU A 95 19.19 -20.44 -10.54
CA GLU A 95 19.43 -21.15 -11.79
C GLU A 95 18.84 -22.57 -11.75
N HIS A 96 19.01 -23.28 -10.63
CA HIS A 96 18.45 -24.62 -10.44
C HIS A 96 16.92 -24.56 -10.40
N PHE A 97 16.36 -23.59 -9.66
CA PHE A 97 14.92 -23.37 -9.60
C PHE A 97 14.33 -23.14 -11.01
N ILE A 98 14.95 -22.29 -11.83
CA ILE A 98 14.49 -22.01 -13.20
C ILE A 98 14.61 -23.25 -14.10
N GLN A 99 15.66 -24.07 -13.94
CA GLN A 99 15.82 -25.30 -14.72
C GLN A 99 14.74 -26.35 -14.43
N ASN A 100 14.12 -26.32 -13.25
CA ASN A 100 13.08 -27.26 -12.84
C ASN A 100 11.65 -26.78 -13.17
N LEU A 101 11.50 -25.70 -13.94
CA LEU A 101 10.18 -25.25 -14.39
C LEU A 101 9.54 -26.28 -15.33
N ASP A 102 8.21 -26.37 -15.28
CA ASP A 102 7.36 -27.36 -15.95
C ASP A 102 7.39 -27.36 -17.48
N SER A 103 7.89 -26.29 -18.13
CA SER A 103 7.97 -26.23 -19.60
C SER A 103 9.28 -25.61 -20.12
N PRO A 104 9.82 -26.11 -21.25
CA PRO A 104 11.03 -25.54 -21.87
C PRO A 104 10.95 -24.04 -22.16
N ARG A 105 9.76 -23.55 -22.51
CA ARG A 105 9.51 -22.12 -22.74
C ARG A 105 9.70 -21.30 -21.47
N ARG A 106 9.20 -21.79 -20.33
CA ARG A 106 9.37 -21.12 -19.03
C ARG A 106 10.81 -21.15 -18.56
N ILE A 107 11.53 -22.24 -18.79
CA ILE A 107 12.98 -22.32 -18.53
C ILE A 107 13.71 -21.23 -19.34
N THR A 108 13.48 -21.17 -20.66
CA THR A 108 14.12 -20.22 -21.56
C THR A 108 13.83 -18.76 -21.17
N HIS A 109 12.55 -18.43 -20.93
CA HIS A 109 12.15 -17.09 -20.51
C HIS A 109 12.67 -16.76 -19.10
N GLY A 110 12.65 -17.72 -18.18
CA GLY A 110 13.15 -17.55 -16.82
C GLY A 110 14.63 -17.21 -16.81
N GLN A 111 15.44 -17.90 -17.63
CA GLN A 111 16.87 -17.61 -17.79
C GLN A 111 17.10 -16.19 -18.32
N LEU A 112 16.35 -15.77 -19.34
CA LEU A 112 16.46 -14.41 -19.90
C LEU A 112 16.08 -13.35 -18.86
N LEU A 113 15.00 -13.57 -18.11
CA LEU A 113 14.55 -12.65 -17.07
C LEU A 113 15.54 -12.60 -15.90
N LEU A 114 16.14 -13.73 -15.51
CA LEU A 114 17.20 -13.78 -14.51
C LEU A 114 18.37 -12.90 -14.94
N GLU A 115 18.82 -13.02 -16.19
CA GLU A 115 19.90 -12.19 -16.73
C GLU A 115 19.56 -10.69 -16.72
N ILE A 116 18.35 -10.33 -17.17
CA ILE A 116 17.90 -8.93 -17.20
C ILE A 116 17.85 -8.35 -15.78
N PHE A 117 17.30 -9.08 -14.82
CA PHE A 117 17.16 -8.59 -13.45
C PHE A 117 18.51 -8.53 -12.72
N ASN A 118 19.42 -9.47 -12.96
CA ASN A 118 20.80 -9.40 -12.47
C ASN A 118 21.47 -8.08 -12.90
N ARG A 119 21.34 -7.73 -14.19
CA ARG A 119 21.91 -6.48 -14.73
C ARG A 119 21.21 -5.23 -14.19
N ALA A 120 19.89 -5.25 -14.12
CA ALA A 120 19.10 -4.08 -13.72
C ALA A 120 19.22 -3.77 -12.22
N THR A 121 19.31 -4.81 -11.38
CA THR A 121 19.37 -4.63 -9.92
C THR A 121 20.79 -4.54 -9.38
N GLY A 122 21.77 -5.20 -10.04
CA GLY A 122 23.13 -5.35 -9.51
C GLY A 122 23.20 -6.14 -8.20
N GLN A 123 22.13 -6.84 -7.83
CA GLN A 123 22.01 -7.61 -6.58
C GLN A 123 22.12 -9.11 -6.87
N LYS A 124 22.65 -9.87 -5.92
CA LYS A 124 22.67 -11.32 -6.02
C LYS A 124 21.24 -11.86 -5.86
N PRO A 125 20.74 -12.69 -6.81
CA PRO A 125 19.42 -13.29 -6.69
C PRO A 125 19.42 -14.41 -5.64
N PHE A 126 18.25 -14.66 -5.06
CA PHE A 126 17.99 -15.80 -4.18
C PHE A 126 16.59 -16.36 -4.41
N VAL A 127 16.35 -17.63 -4.08
CA VAL A 127 14.99 -18.19 -4.13
C VAL A 127 14.28 -17.85 -2.83
N ALA A 128 13.15 -17.15 -2.94
CA ALA A 128 12.30 -16.78 -1.82
C ALA A 128 11.01 -17.64 -1.81
N GLY A 129 10.79 -18.36 -0.72
CA GLY A 129 9.72 -19.33 -0.61
C GLY A 129 9.87 -20.44 -1.65
N SER A 130 8.79 -20.76 -2.37
CA SER A 130 8.75 -21.85 -3.34
C SER A 130 8.58 -21.42 -4.80
N SER A 131 8.44 -20.12 -5.11
CA SER A 131 8.07 -19.69 -6.47
C SER A 131 8.63 -18.34 -6.91
N ILE A 132 9.49 -17.71 -6.12
CA ILE A 132 9.94 -16.33 -6.36
C ILE A 132 11.46 -16.30 -6.39
N VAL A 133 12.04 -15.65 -7.39
CA VAL A 133 13.45 -15.22 -7.37
C VAL A 133 13.48 -13.78 -6.89
N GLY A 134 14.08 -13.55 -5.71
CA GLY A 134 14.16 -12.25 -5.06
C GLY A 134 15.49 -11.54 -5.27
N TYR A 135 15.44 -10.21 -5.22
CA TYR A 135 16.59 -9.30 -5.29
C TYR A 135 16.47 -8.23 -4.21
N GLY A 136 17.49 -8.13 -3.36
CA GLY A 136 17.53 -7.17 -2.25
C GLY A 136 16.41 -7.39 -1.22
N ARG A 137 16.50 -6.66 -0.10
CA ARG A 137 15.50 -6.69 0.98
C ARG A 137 15.19 -5.29 1.46
N VAL A 138 13.97 -5.07 1.92
CA VAL A 138 13.55 -3.83 2.57
C VAL A 138 12.86 -4.15 3.89
N HIS A 139 13.18 -3.37 4.93
CA HIS A 139 12.40 -3.35 6.16
C HIS A 139 11.26 -2.34 5.97
N TYR A 140 10.02 -2.82 6.06
CA TYR A 140 8.85 -1.96 6.05
C TYR A 140 8.38 -1.72 7.47
N ARG A 141 7.96 -0.49 7.77
CA ARG A 141 7.28 -0.14 9.02
C ARG A 141 6.06 0.70 8.70
N TYR A 142 4.88 0.17 8.99
CA TYR A 142 3.64 0.90 8.89
C TYR A 142 3.48 1.85 10.09
N ALA A 143 2.75 2.95 9.89
CA ALA A 143 2.40 3.87 10.97
C ALA A 143 1.61 3.20 12.12
N THR A 144 0.95 2.08 11.85
CA THR A 144 0.26 1.26 12.88
C THR A 144 1.23 0.48 13.78
N GLY A 145 2.54 0.57 13.56
CA GLY A 145 3.56 -0.17 14.30
C GLY A 145 3.84 -1.58 13.76
N ARG A 146 3.07 -2.07 12.78
CA ARG A 146 3.37 -3.34 12.11
C ARG A 146 4.59 -3.16 11.22
N GLU A 147 5.58 -4.01 11.40
CA GLU A 147 6.81 -4.02 10.59
C GLU A 147 7.17 -5.42 10.10
N GLY A 148 8.23 -5.51 9.32
CA GLY A 148 8.77 -6.76 8.81
C GLY A 148 9.71 -6.55 7.63
N ILE A 149 10.37 -7.62 7.22
CA ILE A 149 11.25 -7.64 6.05
C ILE A 149 10.49 -8.22 4.86
N THR A 150 10.66 -7.60 3.69
CA THR A 150 10.20 -8.15 2.42
C THR A 150 11.29 -8.03 1.35
N ILE A 151 11.11 -8.75 0.24
CA ILE A 151 11.98 -8.66 -0.93
C ILE A 151 11.76 -7.30 -1.60
N ARG A 152 12.84 -6.65 -2.07
CA ARG A 152 12.73 -5.37 -2.80
C ARG A 152 12.16 -5.56 -4.21
N VAL A 153 12.66 -6.54 -4.95
CA VAL A 153 12.18 -6.89 -6.29
C VAL A 153 12.05 -8.40 -6.40
N GLY A 154 10.90 -8.88 -6.91
CA GLY A 154 10.62 -10.31 -7.08
C GLY A 154 10.25 -10.67 -8.51
N LEU A 155 10.87 -11.72 -9.03
CA LEU A 155 10.50 -12.38 -10.28
C LEU A 155 9.73 -13.66 -9.94
N VAL A 156 8.59 -13.91 -10.61
CA VAL A 156 7.80 -15.15 -10.47
C VAL A 156 7.82 -15.89 -11.80
N PRO A 157 8.81 -16.75 -12.09
CA PRO A 157 9.02 -17.33 -13.42
C PRO A 157 7.84 -18.20 -13.91
N GLU A 158 7.09 -18.78 -12.99
CA GLU A 158 5.93 -19.63 -13.27
C GLU A 158 4.70 -18.85 -13.76
N ARG A 159 4.64 -17.53 -13.47
CA ARG A 159 3.51 -16.66 -13.77
C ARG A 159 3.92 -15.57 -14.75
N GLN A 160 3.07 -15.29 -15.74
CA GLN A 160 3.25 -14.15 -16.66
C GLN A 160 2.91 -12.80 -15.98
N ARG A 161 3.44 -12.50 -14.78
CA ARG A 161 3.17 -11.27 -14.03
C ARG A 161 4.41 -10.79 -13.27
N PHE A 162 4.73 -9.50 -13.41
CA PHE A 162 5.78 -8.80 -12.66
C PHE A 162 5.15 -7.98 -11.53
N HIS A 163 5.79 -7.93 -10.36
CA HIS A 163 5.36 -7.06 -9.25
C HIS A 163 6.51 -6.15 -8.86
N PHE A 164 6.29 -4.84 -8.96
CA PHE A 164 7.22 -3.80 -8.51
C PHE A 164 6.62 -3.14 -7.27
N MET A 165 7.44 -2.96 -6.23
CA MET A 165 7.10 -2.14 -5.07
C MET A 165 8.00 -0.90 -5.15
N ASP A 166 7.41 0.22 -5.57
CA ASP A 166 8.02 1.56 -5.52
C ASP A 166 7.69 2.25 -4.20
#